data_AF-A0A7W6DMU9-F1
#
_entry.id   AF-A0A7W6DMU9-F1
#
_cell.length_a   1.000
_cell.length_b   1.000
_cell.length_c   1.000
_cell.angle_alpha   90.00
_cell.angle_beta   90.00
_cell.angle_gamma   90.00
#
_symmetry.space_group_name_H-M   'P 1'
#
loop_
_entity.id
_entity.type
_entity.pdbx_description
1 polymer ?
#
loop_
_entity_poly.entity_id
_entity_poly.type
_entity_poly.pdbx_seq_one_letter_code
_entity_poly.pdbx_strand_id
1 'polypeptide(L)' 'MGNDWILDVLTDLKTFARANGMPALAAQLDDASFVAQAELTSVAKENGIGVFAKRAASGHADRTVGIR' A
#
# COMPACT_ATOMS: atom_id res chain seq x y z
N MET A 1 -9.85 9.33 -4.90
CA MET A 1 -10.19 8.99 -3.52
C MET A 1 -10.06 7.49 -3.45
N GLY A 2 -9.04 6.98 -2.75
CA GLY A 2 -8.79 5.55 -2.70
C GLY A 2 -9.87 4.81 -1.91
N ASN A 3 -9.85 3.49 -1.96
CA ASN A 3 -10.66 2.66 -1.06
C ASN A 3 -10.01 2.51 0.32
N ASP A 4 -9.05 3.37 0.68
CA ASP A 4 -8.27 3.36 1.92
C ASP A 4 -9.09 3.72 3.16
N TRP A 5 -10.13 4.52 3.01
CA TRP A 5 -11.08 4.87 4.08
C TRP A 5 -11.69 3.66 4.79
N ILE A 6 -11.80 2.50 4.12
CA ILE A 6 -12.39 1.30 4.70
C ILE A 6 -11.54 0.72 5.84
N LEU A 7 -10.22 0.89 5.81
CA LEU A 7 -9.33 0.38 6.84
C LEU A 7 -9.49 1.15 8.15
N ASP A 8 -9.73 2.46 8.05
CA ASP A 8 -10.01 3.29 9.22
C ASP A 8 -11.34 2.86 9.86
N VAL A 9 -12.40 2.66 9.05
CA VAL A 9 -13.71 2.20 9.53
C VAL A 9 -13.62 0.80 10.18
N LEU A 10 -12.88 -0.13 9.60
CA LEU A 10 -12.68 -1.46 10.18
C LEU A 10 -11.92 -1.40 11.51
N THR A 11 -10.96 -0.48 11.63
CA THR A 11 -10.23 -0.23 12.87
C THR A 11 -11.13 0.32 13.98
N ASP A 12 -12.01 1.28 13.63
CA ASP A 12 -12.98 1.85 14.57
C ASP A 12 -13.98 0.79 15.06
N LEU A 13 -14.53 -0.02 14.14
CA LEU A 13 -15.45 -1.11 14.49
C LEU A 13 -14.77 -2.16 15.37
N LYS A 14 -13.50 -2.48 15.11
CA LYS A 14 -12.75 -3.43 15.94
C LYS A 14 -12.55 -2.90 17.35
N THR A 15 -12.25 -1.61 17.47
CA THR A 15 -12.12 -0.93 18.77
C THR A 15 -13.43 -0.96 19.53
N PHE A 16 -14.55 -0.67 18.85
CA PHE A 16 -15.89 -0.80 19.42
C PHE A 16 -16.18 -2.23 19.88
N ALA A 17 -15.92 -3.25 19.05
CA ALA A 17 -16.17 -4.64 19.39
C ALA A 17 -15.37 -5.09 20.63
N ARG A 18 -14.11 -4.66 20.74
CA ARG A 18 -13.27 -4.92 21.91
C ARG A 18 -13.80 -4.23 23.17
N ALA A 19 -14.18 -2.96 23.07
CA ALA A 19 -14.71 -2.20 24.18
C ALA A 19 -16.03 -2.77 24.72
N ASN A 20 -16.82 -3.42 23.86
CA ASN A 20 -18.13 -3.98 24.21
C ASN A 20 -18.09 -5.50 24.51
N GLY A 21 -16.91 -6.11 24.64
CA GLY A 21 -16.80 -7.53 24.97
C GLY A 21 -17.34 -8.45 23.87
N MET A 22 -17.18 -8.09 22.61
CA MET A 22 -17.61 -8.86 21.43
C MET A 22 -16.41 -9.50 20.71
N PRO A 23 -15.75 -10.53 21.30
CA PRO A 23 -14.49 -11.07 20.77
C PRO A 23 -14.63 -11.74 19.41
N ALA A 24 -15.78 -12.40 19.14
CA ALA A 24 -16.04 -13.03 17.85
C ALA A 24 -16.12 -11.99 16.72
N LEU A 25 -16.78 -10.86 16.98
CA LEU A 25 -16.86 -9.75 16.02
C LEU A 25 -15.48 -9.11 15.80
N ALA A 26 -14.71 -8.90 16.86
CA ALA A 26 -13.35 -8.37 16.74
C ALA A 26 -12.44 -9.28 15.89
N ALA A 27 -12.57 -10.60 16.02
CA ALA A 27 -11.84 -11.57 15.19
C ALA A 27 -12.27 -11.52 13.71
N GLN A 28 -13.58 -11.46 13.44
CA GLN A 28 -14.08 -11.30 12.07
C GLN A 28 -13.61 -9.99 11.42
N LEU A 29 -13.50 -8.91 12.20
CA LEU A 29 -13.00 -7.62 11.72
C LEU A 29 -11.49 -7.66 11.44
N ASP A 30 -10.73 -8.50 12.12
CA ASP A 30 -9.33 -8.76 11.79
C ASP A 30 -9.19 -9.45 10.42
N ASP A 31 -10.00 -10.48 10.17
CA ASP A 31 -10.02 -11.17 8.87
C ASP A 31 -10.45 -10.23 7.73
N ALA A 32 -11.49 -9.43 7.97
CA ALA A 32 -11.97 -8.44 7.00
C ALA A 32 -10.89 -7.37 6.68
N SER A 33 -10.14 -6.93 7.69
CA SER A 33 -9.04 -5.98 7.51
C SER A 33 -7.92 -6.56 6.66
N PHE A 34 -7.59 -7.85 6.85
CA PHE A 34 -6.59 -8.54 6.06
C PHE A 34 -6.99 -8.63 4.57
N VAL A 35 -8.24 -9.03 4.30
CA VAL A 35 -8.76 -9.09 2.93
C VAL A 35 -8.77 -7.71 2.29
N ALA A 36 -9.25 -6.68 2.99
CA ALA A 36 -9.27 -5.31 2.48
C ALA A 36 -7.86 -4.81 2.12
N GLN A 37 -6.84 -5.07 2.95
CA GLN A 37 -5.45 -4.71 2.64
C GLN A 37 -4.92 -5.43 1.40
N ALA A 38 -5.23 -6.72 1.24
CA ALA A 38 -4.83 -7.51 0.08
C ALA A 38 -5.45 -6.98 -1.23
N GLU A 39 -6.74 -6.62 -1.20
CA GLU A 39 -7.45 -6.06 -2.34
C GLU A 39 -6.95 -4.65 -2.68
N LEU A 40 -6.75 -3.77 -1.69
CA LEU A 40 -6.19 -2.43 -1.93
C LEU A 40 -4.79 -2.47 -2.54
N THR A 41 -3.95 -3.39 -2.07
CA THR A 41 -2.60 -3.60 -2.62
C THR A 41 -2.67 -4.13 -4.06
N SER A 42 -3.62 -5.03 -4.33
CA SER A 42 -3.86 -5.59 -5.67
C SER A 42 -4.36 -4.52 -6.64
N VAL A 43 -5.31 -3.68 -6.23
CA VAL A 43 -5.81 -2.53 -7.00
C VAL A 43 -4.69 -1.51 -7.26
N ALA A 44 -3.83 -1.25 -6.27
CA ALA A 44 -2.65 -0.39 -6.48
C ALA A 44 -1.66 -0.97 -7.50
N LYS A 45 -1.52 -2.30 -7.54
CA LYS A 45 -0.68 -3.01 -8.51
C LYS A 45 -1.29 -3.02 -9.92
N GLU A 46 -2.60 -3.15 -10.03
CA GLU A 46 -3.33 -3.08 -11.31
C GLU A 46 -3.30 -1.66 -11.90
N ASN A 47 -3.55 -0.65 -11.07
CA ASN A 47 -3.42 0.76 -11.45
C ASN A 47 -1.96 1.18 -11.69
N GLY A 48 -0.99 0.38 -11.24
CA GLY A 48 0.44 0.59 -11.32
C GLY A 48 1.13 0.00 -12.56
N ILE A 49 0.41 -0.66 -13.48
CA ILE A 49 0.97 -1.04 -14.79
C ILE A 49 0.90 0.16 -15.76
N GLY A 50 1.41 1.30 -15.28
CA GLY A 50 1.86 2.42 -16.08
C GLY A 50 3.36 2.52 -15.91
N VAL A 51 4.10 1.87 -16.81
CA VAL A 51 5.53 2.05 -17.15
C VAL A 51 6.26 3.11 -16.30
N PHE A 52 6.70 2.75 -15.09
CA PHE A 52 7.90 3.37 -14.53
C PHE A 52 9.10 2.62 -15.11
N ALA A 53 9.39 2.95 -16.37
CA ALA A 53 10.70 2.72 -16.93
C ALA A 53 11.71 3.33 -15.95
N LYS A 54 12.42 2.44 -15.27
CA LYS A 54 13.71 2.68 -14.64
C LYS A 54 14.52 3.67 -15.49
N ARG A 55 14.47 4.96 -15.17
CA ARG A 55 15.51 5.90 -15.58
C ARG A 55 16.28 6.24 -14.31
N ALA A 56 16.96 5.20 -13.81
CA ALA A 56 18.10 5.39 -12.95
C ALA A 56 19.12 6.16 -13.81
N ALA A 57 19.24 7.44 -13.50
CA ALA A 57 20.29 8.30 -13.99
C ALA A 57 21.63 7.68 -13.62
N SER A 58 22.30 7.05 -14.59
CA SER A 58 23.73 6.84 -14.52
C SER A 58 24.40 8.08 -15.10
N GLY A 59 24.65 9.05 -14.23
CA GLY A 59 25.58 10.13 -14.49
C GLY A 59 26.88 9.86 -13.73
N HIS A 60 27.97 10.39 -14.31
CA HIS A 60 29.34 10.51 -13.76
C HIS A 60 30.28 9.33 -14.11
N ALA A 61 31.44 9.49 -14.76
CA ALA A 61 32.18 10.61 -15.35
C ALA A 61 33.34 10.02 -16.20
N ASP A 62 33.99 10.85 -17.03
CA ASP A 62 35.45 11.07 -17.01
C ASP A 62 36.07 11.33 -18.42
N ARG A 63 36.73 12.50 -18.48
CA ARG A 63 37.88 12.87 -19.32
C ARG A 63 37.72 13.15 -20.82
N THR A 64 37.55 14.43 -21.11
CA THR A 64 38.19 15.07 -22.27
C THR A 64 39.68 15.23 -21.99
N VAL A 65 40.51 14.38 -22.60
CA VAL A 65 41.92 14.69 -22.86
C VAL A 65 42.04 14.96 -24.35
N GLY A 66 42.60 16.13 -24.69
CA GLY A 66 42.86 16.57 -26.06
C GLY A 66 43.98 15.77 -26.74
N ILE A 67 44.70 16.43 -27.66
CA ILE A 67 45.78 15.92 -28.55
C ILE A 67 45.13 15.49 -29.90
N ARG A 68 45.22 16.19 -31.04
CA ARG A 68 46.19 17.15 -31.62
C ARG A 68 45.50 18.04 -32.66
#